data_AF-E4M949-F1
#
_entry.id   AF-E4M949-F1
#
_cell.length_a   1.000
_cell.length_b   1.000
_cell.length_c   1.000
_cell.angle_alpha   90.00
_cell.angle_beta   90.00
_cell.angle_gamma   90.00
#
_symmetry.space_group_name_H-M   'P 1'
#
loop_
_entity.id
_entity.type
_entity.pdbx_description
1 polymer ?
#
loop_
_entity_poly.entity_id
_entity_poly.type
_entity_poly.pdbx_seq_one_letter_code
_entity_poly.pdbx_strand_id
1 'polypeptide(L)' 'MFLTPVEYGIRATLYVNASTKRKILEILKRIGGERLSATSYVDNILQHHIETFRDDINRLDRKRNFEKLV' A
#
# COMPACT_ATOMS: atom_id res chain seq x y z
N MET A 1 -11.79 -5.26 -3.19
CA MET A 1 -11.18 -6.57 -2.83
C MET A 1 -9.71 -6.35 -2.53
N PHE A 2 -9.14 -6.98 -1.51
CA PHE A 2 -7.77 -6.65 -1.04
C PHE A 2 -6.65 -7.18 -1.95
N LEU A 3 -6.81 -8.31 -2.64
CA LEU A 3 -5.76 -8.85 -3.54
C LEU A 3 -6.16 -8.69 -5.00
N THR A 4 -6.15 -7.44 -5.47
CA THR A 4 -6.55 -7.12 -6.85
C THR A 4 -5.30 -6.79 -7.68
N PRO A 5 -5.03 -7.49 -8.79
CA PRO A 5 -4.04 -7.02 -9.76
C PRO A 5 -4.46 -5.65 -10.27
N VAL A 6 -3.52 -4.71 -10.37
CA VAL A 6 -3.83 -3.37 -10.87
C VAL A 6 -2.89 -2.99 -12.00
N GLU A 7 -3.47 -2.62 -13.14
CA GLU A 7 -2.77 -1.99 -14.25
C GLU A 7 -2.87 -0.46 -14.11
N TYR A 8 -1.83 0.13 -13.53
CA TYR A 8 -1.72 1.58 -13.48
C TYR A 8 -1.04 2.10 -14.75
N GLY A 9 -1.70 3.04 -15.43
CA GLY A 9 -1.13 3.85 -16.52
C GLY A 9 -0.13 4.91 -16.03
N ILE A 10 -0.24 5.35 -14.77
CA ILE A 10 0.70 6.27 -14.11
C ILE A 10 1.23 5.59 -12.85
N ARG A 11 2.56 5.47 -12.73
CA ARG A 11 3.23 4.78 -11.62
C ARG A 11 4.22 5.71 -10.94
N ALA A 12 4.27 5.63 -9.60
CA ALA A 12 5.28 6.28 -8.78
C ALA A 12 6.14 5.23 -8.06
N THR A 13 7.40 5.56 -7.81
CA THR A 13 8.33 4.67 -7.08
C THR A 13 8.28 4.96 -5.59
N LEU A 14 8.06 3.93 -4.77
CA LEU A 14 8.23 3.97 -3.32
C LEU A 14 9.40 3.08 -2.91
N TYR A 15 10.32 3.65 -2.12
CA TYR A 15 11.43 2.89 -1.56
C TYR A 15 11.03 2.26 -0.23
N VAL A 16 11.39 0.98 -0.07
CA VAL A 16 11.26 0.24 1.19
C VAL A 16 12.60 -0.38 1.53
N ASN A 17 12.83 -0.68 2.81
CA ASN A 17 14.04 -1.38 3.20
C ASN A 17 14.13 -2.77 2.52
N ALA A 18 15.35 -3.29 2.39
CA ALA A 18 15.58 -4.55 1.68
C ALA A 18 14.92 -5.76 2.35
N SER A 19 14.82 -5.76 3.68
CA SER A 19 14.18 -6.86 4.44
C SER A 19 12.66 -6.91 4.22
N THR A 20 11.98 -5.77 4.20
CA THR A 20 10.55 -5.65 3.88
C THR A 20 10.30 -6.06 2.45
N LYS A 21 11.13 -5.65 1.48
CA LYS A 21 11.01 -6.11 0.09
C LYS A 21 11.07 -7.65 0.00
N ARG A 22 12.00 -8.30 0.71
CA ARG A 22 12.09 -9.77 0.73
C ARG A 22 10.82 -10.41 1.30
N LYS A 23 10.33 -9.93 2.44
CA LYS A 23 9.08 -10.41 3.05
C LYS A 23 7.89 -10.29 2.11
N ILE A 24 7.75 -9.15 1.42
CA ILE A 24 6.71 -8.93 0.42
C ILE A 24 6.77 -9.98 -0.69
N LEU A 25 7.97 -10.24 -1.23
CA LEU A 25 8.17 -11.24 -2.28
C LEU A 25 7.88 -12.67 -1.80
N GLU A 26 8.22 -13.01 -0.55
CA GLU A 26 7.89 -14.30 0.06
C GLU A 26 6.38 -14.50 0.22
N ILE A 27 5.66 -13.46 0.62
CA ILE A 27 4.19 -13.51 0.72
C ILE A 27 3.58 -13.73 -0.66
N LEU A 28 4.01 -12.98 -1.66
CA LEU A 28 3.53 -13.12 -3.04
C LEU A 28 3.74 -14.52 -3.59
N LYS A 29 4.90 -15.13 -3.34
CA LYS A 29 5.17 -16.53 -3.73
C LYS A 29 4.16 -17.52 -3.13
N ARG A 30 3.59 -17.21 -1.96
CA ARG A 30 2.66 -18.09 -1.25
C ARG A 30 1.21 -17.86 -1.63
N ILE A 31 0.79 -16.60 -1.82
CA ILE A 31 -0.64 -16.24 -1.95
C ILE A 31 -0.99 -15.38 -3.17
N GLY A 32 0.00 -14.94 -3.95
CA GLY A 32 -0.21 -14.02 -5.06
C GLY A 32 -0.73 -14.66 -6.35
N GLY A 33 -0.60 -15.99 -6.50
CA GLY A 33 -0.85 -16.65 -7.78
C GLY A 33 0.01 -16.09 -8.91
N GLU A 34 -0.35 -16.38 -10.16
CA GLU A 34 0.47 -15.98 -11.32
C GLU A 34 0.30 -14.52 -11.74
N ARG A 35 -0.83 -13.87 -11.37
CA ARG A 35 -1.22 -12.55 -11.90
C ARG A 35 -0.94 -11.38 -10.96
N LEU A 36 -0.61 -11.62 -9.69
CA LEU A 36 -0.39 -10.54 -8.73
C LEU A 36 1.08 -10.09 -8.73
N SER A 37 1.32 -8.86 -9.18
CA SER A 37 2.65 -8.25 -9.11
C SER A 37 2.96 -7.74 -7.70
N ALA A 38 4.25 -7.59 -7.38
CA ALA A 38 4.67 -7.00 -6.12
C ALA A 38 4.21 -5.55 -5.96
N THR A 39 4.21 -4.80 -7.06
CA THR A 39 3.69 -3.44 -7.08
C THR A 39 2.20 -3.43 -6.76
N SER A 40 1.39 -4.27 -7.41
CA SER A 40 -0.06 -4.32 -7.15
C SER A 40 -0.37 -4.76 -5.73
N TYR A 41 0.39 -5.72 -5.19
CA TYR A 41 0.20 -6.15 -3.81
C TYR A 41 0.54 -5.06 -2.78
N VAL A 42 1.67 -4.36 -2.96
CA VAL A 42 2.04 -3.23 -2.11
C VAL A 42 0.99 -2.13 -2.22
N ASP A 43 0.52 -1.84 -3.43
CA ASP A 43 -0.46 -0.81 -3.64
C ASP A 43 -1.80 -1.12 -2.94
N ASN A 44 -2.27 -2.37 -3.03
CA ASN A 44 -3.44 -2.82 -2.28
C ASN A 44 -3.27 -2.67 -0.75
N ILE A 45 -2.08 -2.99 -0.21
CA ILE A 45 -1.78 -2.80 1.21
C ILE A 45 -1.90 -1.32 1.58
N LEU A 46 -1.32 -0.43 0.77
CA LEU A 46 -1.32 1.00 1.02
C LEU A 46 -2.73 1.58 0.94
N GLN A 47 -3.52 1.22 -0.08
CA GLN A 47 -4.92 1.65 -0.19
C GLN A 47 -5.74 1.22 1.03
N HIS A 48 -5.65 -0.06 1.39
CA HIS A 48 -6.35 -0.58 2.56
C HIS A 48 -5.91 0.09 3.86
N HIS A 49 -4.60 0.38 4.01
CA HIS A 49 -4.08 1.10 5.17
C HIS A 49 -4.65 2.52 5.24
N ILE A 50 -4.66 3.26 4.13
CA ILE A 50 -5.21 4.62 4.07
C ILE A 50 -6.71 4.61 4.43
N GLU A 51 -7.47 3.67 3.90
CA GLU A 51 -8.90 3.53 4.21
C GLU A 51 -9.14 3.16 5.67
N THR A 52 -8.44 2.13 6.18
CA THR A 52 -8.63 1.59 7.53
C THR A 52 -8.22 2.58 8.60
N PHE A 53 -7.13 3.32 8.38
CA PHE A 53 -6.58 4.25 9.36
C PHE A 53 -6.90 5.72 9.05
N ARG A 54 -7.88 5.98 8.16
CA ARG A 54 -8.23 7.34 7.71
C ARG A 54 -8.42 8.32 8.86
N ASP A 55 -9.19 7.94 9.88
CA ASP A 55 -9.49 8.83 11.01
C ASP A 55 -8.28 9.14 11.88
N ASP A 56 -7.41 8.15 12.10
CA ASP A 56 -6.16 8.32 12.85
C ASP A 56 -5.16 9.17 12.08
N ILE A 57 -5.01 8.92 10.78
CA ILE A 57 -4.19 9.73 9.88
C ILE A 57 -4.70 11.18 9.92
N ASN A 58 -6.00 11.39 9.70
CA ASN A 58 -6.61 12.72 9.73
C ASN A 58 -6.51 13.38 11.11
N ARG A 59 -6.50 12.62 12.22
CA ARG A 59 -6.28 13.15 13.57
C ARG A 59 -4.84 13.59 13.78
N LEU A 60 -3.86 12.81 13.31
CA LEU A 60 -2.44 13.18 13.36
C LEU A 60 -2.16 14.42 12.51
N ASP A 61 -2.82 14.51 11.36
CA ASP A 61 -2.74 15.64 10.46
C ASP A 61 -3.32 16.91 11.09
N ARG A 62 -4.55 16.87 11.63
CA ARG A 62 -5.14 18.00 12.38
C ARG A 62 -4.29 18.50 13.55
N LYS A 63 -3.56 17.60 14.20
CA LYS A 63 -2.61 17.96 15.27
C LYS A 63 -1.37 18.68 14.75
N ARG A 64 -1.04 18.54 13.47
CA ARG A 64 0.16 19.08 12.81
C ARG A 64 -0.14 20.26 11.88
N ASN A 65 -1.31 20.32 11.24
CA ASN A 65 -1.79 21.38 10.34
C ASN A 65 -3.34 21.45 10.35
N PHE A 66 -3.92 22.63 10.17
CA PHE A 66 -5.38 22.84 10.27
C PHE A 66 -6.20 22.39 9.03
N GLU A 67 -5.59 21.77 8.02
CA GLU A 67 -6.28 21.28 6.81
C GLU A 67 -6.09 19.77 6.64
N LYS A 68 -7.14 19.05 6.24
CA LYS A 68 -7.15 17.58 6.12
C LYS A 68 -6.44 17.09 4.85
N LEU A 69 -5.64 16.03 5.00
CA LEU A 69 -4.99 15.27 3.91
C LEU A 69 -5.95 14.37 3.10
N VAL A 70 -7.04 13.86 3.69
CA VAL A 70 -7.94 12.87 3.06
C VAL A 70 -9.41 13.04 3.48
#